data_AF-R7LN46-F1
#
_entry.id   AF-R7LN46-F1
#
_cell.length_a   1.000
_cell.length_b   1.000
_cell.length_c   1.000
_cell.angle_alpha   90.00
_cell.angle_beta   90.00
_cell.angle_gamma   90.00
#
_symmetry.space_group_name_H-M   'P 1'
#
loop_
_entity.id
_entity.type
_entity.pdbx_description
1 polymer ?
#
loop_
_entity_poly.entity_id
_entity_poly.type
_entity_poly.pdbx_seq_one_letter_code
_entity_poly.pdbx_strand_id
1 'polypeptide(L)'
;MTTRVNTITKFMNYFTSSGRSANELYKNISLKNGEKLYQRHFANGSVGVLKTSIKDGLKEDRFYMLNPDGSHSEKHSMVLRTLKPHLLKRFIVNRTDYGKFGEFIASRRLQKAFNTFSGKLEEKAERIQNWKDGIIIKVLSKKNRETTFPSTKIGGKLHPAIYTKKVLQNGDIEYTEKYLYP
;
A
#
# COMPACT_ATOMS: atom_id res chain seq x y z
N MET A 1 12.47 4.30 21.51
CA MET A 1 11.68 5.55 21.64
C MET A 1 10.20 5.20 21.49
N THR A 2 9.45 5.12 22.59
CA THR A 2 8.01 4.84 22.59
C THR A 2 7.24 6.12 22.35
N THR A 3 6.44 6.18 21.29
CA THR A 3 5.67 7.40 20.96
C THR A 3 4.27 7.30 21.56
N ARG A 4 3.82 8.36 22.25
CA ARG A 4 2.44 8.49 22.74
C ARG A 4 1.47 8.63 21.55
N VAL A 5 0.48 7.74 21.48
CA VAL A 5 -0.59 7.74 20.47
C VAL A 5 -1.91 7.72 21.21
N ASN A 6 -2.85 8.57 20.82
CA ASN A 6 -4.18 8.58 21.42
C ASN A 6 -5.04 7.51 20.75
N THR A 7 -5.66 6.64 21.55
CA THR A 7 -6.70 5.72 21.08
C THR A 7 -8.01 6.47 21.14
N ILE A 8 -8.70 6.59 20.01
CA ILE A 8 -9.91 7.38 19.90
C ILE A 8 -11.05 6.43 19.55
N THR A 9 -12.02 6.29 20.44
CA THR A 9 -13.28 5.58 20.18
C THR A 9 -14.27 6.46 19.41
N LYS A 10 -14.21 7.80 19.61
CA LYS A 10 -14.78 8.84 18.74
C LYS A 10 -14.35 10.20 19.28
N PHE A 11 -13.57 10.97 18.51
CA PHE A 11 -13.23 12.35 18.86
C PHE A 11 -13.30 13.16 17.57
N MET A 12 -14.16 14.17 17.56
CA MET A 12 -14.28 15.10 16.44
C MET A 12 -13.54 16.38 16.80
N ASN A 13 -12.52 16.73 16.03
CA ASN A 13 -11.70 17.91 16.28
C ASN A 13 -12.16 19.06 15.37
N TYR A 14 -12.91 20.01 15.92
CA TYR A 14 -13.56 21.07 15.13
C TYR A 14 -12.74 22.35 14.96
N PHE A 15 -11.59 22.49 15.64
CA PHE A 15 -10.93 23.78 15.81
C PHE A 15 -9.86 24.12 14.76
N THR A 16 -9.29 23.13 14.07
CA THR A 16 -8.29 23.36 13.02
C THR A 16 -8.81 22.97 11.64
N SER A 17 -8.28 23.55 10.56
CA SER A 17 -8.62 23.14 9.17
C SER A 17 -8.34 21.65 8.96
N SER A 18 -7.16 21.18 9.40
CA SER A 18 -6.80 19.76 9.36
C SER A 18 -7.68 18.90 10.27
N GLY A 19 -8.12 19.40 11.42
CA GLY A 19 -9.09 18.72 12.29
C GLY A 19 -10.45 18.54 11.62
N ARG A 20 -10.97 19.59 10.96
CA ARG A 20 -12.25 19.55 10.23
C ARG A 20 -12.19 18.58 9.04
N SER A 21 -11.12 18.60 8.25
CA SER A 21 -10.90 17.63 7.17
C SER A 21 -10.70 16.21 7.70
N ALA A 22 -10.05 16.04 8.86
CA ALA A 22 -9.98 14.73 9.53
C ALA A 22 -11.36 14.25 9.98
N ASN A 23 -12.27 15.13 10.40
CA ASN A 23 -13.65 14.74 10.74
C ASN A 23 -14.44 14.25 9.53
N GLU A 24 -14.29 14.88 8.36
CA GLU A 24 -14.89 14.36 7.11
C GLU A 24 -14.33 12.96 6.77
N LEU A 25 -13.02 12.77 6.93
CA LEU A 25 -12.39 11.46 6.80
C LEU A 25 -12.94 10.46 7.83
N TYR A 26 -13.16 10.87 9.09
CA TYR A 26 -13.76 10.03 10.14
C TYR A 26 -15.21 9.66 9.86
N LYS A 27 -16.02 10.58 9.30
CA LYS A 27 -17.41 10.28 8.89
C LYS A 27 -17.45 9.14 7.88
N ASN A 28 -16.47 9.09 6.97
CA ASN A 28 -16.37 8.05 5.96
C ASN A 28 -15.73 6.75 6.47
N ILE A 29 -15.09 6.78 7.65
CA ILE A 29 -14.51 5.59 8.29
C ILE A 29 -15.57 4.95 9.20
N SER A 30 -16.38 4.04 8.65
CA SER A 30 -17.24 3.19 9.47
C SER A 30 -16.37 2.31 10.38
N LEU A 31 -16.50 2.48 11.70
CA LEU A 31 -15.88 1.60 12.70
C LEU A 31 -16.87 0.50 13.11
N LYS A 32 -16.47 -0.76 12.95
CA LYS A 32 -17.18 -1.92 13.50
C LYS A 32 -16.76 -2.16 14.95
N ASN A 33 -17.59 -2.87 15.71
CA ASN A 33 -17.26 -3.27 17.08
C ASN A 33 -15.89 -3.98 17.13
N GLY A 34 -15.00 -3.49 17.99
CA GLY A 34 -13.64 -4.02 18.16
C GLY A 34 -12.56 -3.39 17.27
N GLU A 35 -12.93 -2.57 16.28
CA GLU A 35 -11.95 -1.81 15.50
C GLU A 35 -11.43 -0.62 16.30
N LYS A 36 -10.12 -0.37 16.20
CA LYS A 36 -9.47 0.75 16.88
C LYS A 36 -9.04 1.80 15.87
N LEU A 37 -9.31 3.06 16.21
CA LEU A 37 -8.80 4.21 15.52
C LEU A 37 -7.75 4.89 16.40
N TYR A 38 -6.59 5.12 15.82
CA TYR A 38 -5.49 5.81 16.45
C TYR A 38 -5.24 7.12 15.70
N GLN A 39 -4.96 8.18 16.44
CA GLN A 39 -4.66 9.48 15.86
C GLN A 39 -3.39 10.06 16.48
N ARG A 40 -2.65 10.79 15.65
CA ARG A 40 -1.50 11.59 16.09
C ARG A 40 -1.46 12.91 15.36
N HIS A 41 -1.32 13.99 16.12
CA HIS A 41 -0.94 15.30 15.59
C HIS A 41 0.57 15.40 15.50
N PHE A 42 1.06 15.98 14.41
CA PHE A 42 2.47 16.24 14.17
C PHE A 42 2.78 17.73 14.37
N ALA A 43 4.04 18.04 14.68
CA ALA A 43 4.48 19.42 14.94
C ALA A 43 4.30 20.34 13.71
N ASN A 44 4.31 19.78 12.50
CA ASN A 44 4.06 20.49 11.25
C ASN A 44 2.56 20.75 10.98
N GLY A 45 1.66 20.45 11.93
CA GLY A 45 0.21 20.62 11.78
C GLY A 45 -0.51 19.49 11.03
N SER A 46 0.22 18.50 10.50
CA SER A 46 -0.37 17.31 9.89
C SER A 46 -1.06 16.41 10.93
N VAL A 47 -2.00 15.60 10.47
CA VAL A 47 -2.74 14.62 11.28
C VAL A 47 -2.58 13.24 10.65
N GLY A 48 -2.05 12.30 11.42
CA GLY A 48 -2.01 10.88 11.06
C GLY A 48 -3.15 10.13 11.73
N VAL A 49 -3.80 9.26 10.97
CA VAL A 49 -4.91 8.42 11.42
C VAL A 49 -4.59 6.98 11.04
N LEU A 50 -4.65 6.05 11.99
CA LEU A 50 -4.48 4.63 11.74
C LEU A 50 -5.74 3.88 12.20
N LYS A 51 -6.43 3.24 11.26
CA LYS A 51 -7.44 2.24 11.54
C LYS A 51 -6.78 0.86 11.45
N THR A 52 -6.92 0.07 12.50
CA THR A 52 -6.49 -1.34 12.48
C THR A 52 -7.72 -2.23 12.62
N SER A 53 -7.84 -3.24 11.76
CA SER A 53 -8.92 -4.22 11.79
C SER A 53 -8.39 -5.63 11.59
N ILE A 54 -9.10 -6.61 12.13
CA ILE A 54 -8.88 -8.02 11.83
C ILE A 54 -10.09 -8.50 11.04
N LYS A 55 -9.87 -8.94 9.80
CA LYS A 55 -10.90 -9.48 8.92
C LYS A 55 -10.50 -10.88 8.51
N ASP A 56 -11.36 -11.87 8.72
CA ASP A 56 -11.10 -13.28 8.38
C ASP A 56 -9.77 -13.80 8.96
N GLY A 57 -9.39 -13.36 10.16
CA GLY A 57 -8.13 -13.71 10.83
C GLY A 57 -6.88 -13.03 10.26
N LEU A 58 -7.04 -12.08 9.33
CA LEU A 58 -5.98 -11.30 8.71
C LEU A 58 -5.97 -9.87 9.24
N LYS A 59 -4.77 -9.36 9.54
CA LYS A 59 -4.59 -7.98 9.96
C LYS A 59 -4.60 -7.06 8.74
N GLU A 60 -5.52 -6.11 8.75
CA GLU A 60 -5.63 -5.01 7.81
C GLU A 60 -5.40 -3.69 8.54
N ASP A 61 -4.49 -2.88 8.01
CA ASP A 61 -4.17 -1.56 8.55
C ASP A 61 -4.43 -0.52 7.47
N ARG A 62 -5.25 0.50 7.78
CA ARG A 62 -5.47 1.67 6.92
C ARG A 62 -4.95 2.90 7.62
N PHE A 63 -3.93 3.50 7.03
CA PHE A 63 -3.30 4.71 7.51
C PHE A 63 -3.64 5.89 6.59
N TYR A 64 -3.98 7.02 7.17
CA TYR A 64 -4.26 8.27 6.48
C TYR A 64 -3.32 9.33 7.05
N MET A 65 -2.65 10.08 6.18
CA MET A 65 -1.89 11.26 6.58
C MET A 65 -2.50 12.47 5.90
N LEU A 66 -3.00 13.41 6.69
CA LEU A 66 -3.60 14.64 6.24
C LEU A 66 -2.65 15.80 6.56
N ASN A 67 -2.32 16.60 5.56
CA ASN A 67 -1.48 17.77 5.72
C ASN A 67 -2.31 19.02 6.04
N PRO A 68 -1.70 20.09 6.59
CA PRO A 68 -2.39 21.34 6.91
C PRO A 68 -3.07 22.00 5.70
N ASP A 69 -2.50 21.79 4.52
CA ASP A 69 -2.96 22.37 3.26
C ASP A 69 -4.12 21.59 2.61
N GLY A 70 -4.61 20.52 3.26
CA GLY A 70 -5.70 19.68 2.77
C GLY A 70 -5.25 18.52 1.89
N SER A 71 -3.99 18.49 1.44
CA SER A 71 -3.45 17.32 0.74
C SER A 71 -3.38 16.11 1.68
N HIS A 72 -3.54 14.91 1.15
CA HIS A 72 -3.52 13.72 1.98
C HIS A 72 -2.99 12.49 1.25
N SER A 73 -2.61 11.50 2.03
CA SER A 73 -2.23 10.18 1.53
C SER A 73 -2.93 9.11 2.30
N GLU A 74 -3.32 8.06 1.60
CA GLU A 74 -3.95 6.87 2.15
C GLU A 74 -3.04 5.69 1.91
N LYS A 75 -2.83 4.87 2.92
CA LYS A 75 -2.02 3.67 2.86
C LYS A 75 -2.78 2.51 3.46
N HIS A 76 -3.15 1.55 2.63
CA HIS A 76 -3.79 0.32 3.04
C HIS A 76 -2.80 -0.83 2.96
N SER A 77 -2.52 -1.49 4.09
CA SER A 77 -1.67 -2.67 4.14
C SER A 77 -2.40 -3.88 4.69
N MET A 78 -2.15 -5.04 4.08
CA MET A 78 -2.77 -6.30 4.42
C MET A 78 -1.73 -7.42 4.38
N VAL A 79 -1.79 -8.31 5.37
CA VAL A 79 -1.06 -9.57 5.34
C VAL A 79 -2.00 -10.64 4.81
N LEU A 80 -1.65 -11.28 3.70
CA LEU A 80 -2.39 -12.42 3.17
C LEU A 80 -1.76 -13.71 3.69
N ARG A 81 -2.53 -14.54 4.41
CA ARG A 81 -2.13 -15.93 4.70
C ARG A 81 -2.41 -16.78 3.48
N THR A 82 -1.45 -17.64 3.12
CA THR A 82 -1.60 -18.62 2.05
C THR A 82 -2.52 -19.76 2.46
N LEU A 83 -3.40 -20.17 1.55
CA LEU A 83 -4.33 -21.31 1.70
C LEU A 83 -3.69 -22.70 1.34
N LYS A 84 -2.33 -22.81 1.27
CA LYS A 84 -1.43 -23.94 0.85
C LYS A 84 -1.07 -24.02 -0.65
N PRO A 85 -0.01 -24.74 -1.11
CA PRO A 85 1.28 -25.11 -0.51
C PRO A 85 2.45 -24.56 -1.37
N HIS A 86 2.59 -23.25 -1.49
CA HIS A 86 3.91 -22.66 -1.71
C HIS A 86 4.17 -21.78 -0.51
N LEU A 87 5.31 -22.03 0.13
CA LEU A 87 5.74 -21.57 1.44
C LEU A 87 5.95 -20.06 1.52
N LEU A 88 4.98 -19.26 1.09
CA LEU A 88 5.14 -17.83 0.87
C LEU A 88 4.11 -17.03 1.65
N LYS A 89 4.57 -16.26 2.64
CA LYS A 89 3.76 -15.23 3.28
C LYS A 89 3.70 -14.04 2.34
N ARG A 90 2.48 -13.59 2.00
CA ARG A 90 2.27 -12.45 1.11
C ARG A 90 1.89 -11.20 1.90
N PHE A 91 2.44 -10.08 1.48
CA PHE A 91 2.14 -8.76 2.04
C PHE A 91 1.80 -7.82 0.90
N ILE A 92 0.72 -7.06 1.07
CA ILE A 92 0.28 -6.06 0.11
C ILE A 92 0.22 -4.71 0.82
N VAL A 93 0.71 -3.69 0.14
CA VAL A 93 0.56 -2.28 0.52
C VAL A 93 0.07 -1.52 -0.70
N ASN A 94 -1.03 -0.83 -0.57
CA ASN A 94 -1.47 0.19 -1.50
C ASN A 94 -1.25 1.54 -0.84
N ARG A 95 -0.67 2.48 -1.56
CA ARG A 95 -0.61 3.89 -1.19
C ARG A 95 -1.23 4.70 -2.30
N THR A 96 -2.05 5.68 -1.96
CA THR A 96 -2.60 6.67 -2.87
C THR A 96 -2.33 8.05 -2.30
N ASP A 97 -1.86 8.96 -3.13
CA ASP A 97 -1.58 10.34 -2.76
C ASP A 97 -2.57 11.26 -3.49
N TYR A 98 -3.11 12.23 -2.75
CA TYR A 98 -4.12 13.18 -3.20
C TYR A 98 -3.69 14.63 -2.91
N GLY A 99 -4.06 15.55 -3.80
CA GLY A 99 -3.82 16.98 -3.64
C GLY A 99 -4.84 17.67 -2.73
N LYS A 100 -4.79 19.01 -2.70
CA LYS A 100 -5.55 19.84 -1.74
C LYS A 100 -7.08 19.73 -1.86
N PHE A 101 -7.57 19.27 -3.01
CA PHE A 101 -8.99 19.10 -3.31
C PHE A 101 -9.39 17.63 -3.56
N GLY A 102 -8.59 16.67 -3.09
CA GLY A 102 -8.83 15.25 -3.36
C GLY A 102 -8.51 14.83 -4.79
N GLU A 103 -7.83 15.69 -5.56
CA GLU A 103 -7.31 15.34 -6.88
C GLU A 103 -6.34 14.16 -6.75
N PHE A 104 -6.52 13.14 -7.58
CA PHE A 104 -5.61 12.00 -7.61
C PHE A 104 -4.25 12.44 -8.15
N ILE A 105 -3.18 12.21 -7.39
CA ILE A 105 -1.81 12.48 -7.84
C ILE A 105 -1.15 11.18 -8.29
N ALA A 106 -1.10 10.18 -7.41
CA ALA A 106 -0.42 8.94 -7.72
C ALA A 106 -0.96 7.78 -6.89
N SER A 107 -0.77 6.56 -7.38
CA SER A 107 -0.92 5.36 -6.56
C SER A 107 0.28 4.44 -6.73
N ARG A 108 0.63 3.76 -5.64
CA ARG A 108 1.68 2.76 -5.57
C ARG A 108 1.15 1.51 -4.89
N ARG A 109 1.17 0.38 -5.59
CA ARG A 109 0.86 -0.93 -5.04
C ARG A 109 2.13 -1.76 -4.96
N LEU A 110 2.53 -2.10 -3.74
CA LEU A 110 3.67 -2.96 -3.45
C LEU A 110 3.17 -4.30 -2.94
N GLN A 111 3.67 -5.38 -3.52
CA GLN A 111 3.43 -6.74 -3.07
C GLN A 111 4.78 -7.41 -2.79
N LYS A 112 4.85 -8.18 -1.71
CA LYS A 112 6.04 -8.94 -1.33
C LYS A 112 5.65 -10.36 -0.96
N ALA A 113 6.42 -11.33 -1.43
CA ALA A 113 6.31 -12.72 -1.04
C ALA A 113 7.58 -13.13 -0.31
N PHE A 114 7.43 -13.70 0.87
CA PHE A 114 8.53 -14.13 1.73
C PHE A 114 8.44 -15.61 1.98
N ASN A 115 9.57 -16.32 1.94
CA ASN A 115 9.64 -17.70 2.40
C ASN A 115 9.17 -17.80 3.86
N THR A 116 8.20 -18.67 4.14
CA THR A 116 7.57 -18.80 5.46
C THR A 116 8.53 -19.37 6.50
N PHE A 117 9.49 -20.19 6.09
CA PHE A 117 10.46 -20.80 7.00
C PHE A 117 11.66 -19.90 7.25
N SER A 118 12.28 -19.38 6.19
CA SER A 118 13.50 -18.57 6.32
C SER A 118 13.24 -17.07 6.51
N GLY A 119 11.99 -16.61 6.30
CA GLY A 119 11.63 -15.19 6.33
C GLY A 119 12.23 -14.36 5.19
N LYS A 120 13.03 -14.96 4.30
CA LYS A 120 13.71 -14.26 3.21
C LYS A 120 12.72 -13.81 2.14
N LEU A 121 12.94 -12.62 1.59
CA LEU A 121 12.19 -12.12 0.44
C LEU A 121 12.49 -13.00 -0.76
N GLU A 122 11.44 -13.53 -1.38
CA GLU A 122 11.55 -14.42 -2.55
C GLU A 122 11.04 -13.71 -3.81
N GLU A 123 10.11 -12.76 -3.64
CA GLU A 123 9.52 -12.03 -4.75
C GLU A 123 9.02 -10.66 -4.29
N LYS A 124 9.17 -9.65 -5.15
CA LYS A 124 8.62 -8.30 -4.93
C LYS A 124 8.01 -7.78 -6.22
N ALA A 125 6.75 -7.39 -6.19
CA ALA A 125 6.09 -6.69 -7.30
C ALA A 125 5.69 -5.29 -6.88
N GLU A 126 5.82 -4.34 -7.80
CA GLU A 126 5.52 -2.94 -7.55
C GLU A 126 4.82 -2.34 -8.77
N ARG A 127 3.63 -1.80 -8.58
CA ARG A 127 2.90 -1.01 -9.58
C ARG A 127 2.88 0.44 -9.13
N ILE A 128 3.37 1.34 -9.97
CA ILE A 128 3.34 2.78 -9.79
C ILE A 128 2.44 3.32 -10.88
N GLN A 129 1.44 4.12 -10.51
CA GLN A 129 0.59 4.84 -11.43
C GLN A 129 0.74 6.32 -11.11
N ASN A 130 1.22 7.09 -12.08
CA ASN A 130 1.33 8.53 -12.02
C ASN A 130 0.50 9.10 -13.17
N TRP A 131 -0.30 10.12 -12.91
CA TRP A 131 -1.07 10.79 -13.96
C TRP A 131 -0.19 11.30 -15.11
N LYS A 132 1.07 11.70 -14.84
CA LYS A 132 2.01 12.17 -15.87
C LYS A 132 2.71 11.04 -16.64
N ASP A 133 3.14 10.00 -15.94
CA ASP A 133 4.09 9.01 -16.47
C ASP A 133 3.43 7.69 -16.87
N GLY A 134 2.11 7.58 -16.71
CA GLY A 134 1.36 6.36 -16.94
C GLY A 134 1.52 5.34 -15.81
N ILE A 135 1.50 4.06 -16.16
CA ILE A 135 1.62 2.94 -15.23
C ILE A 135 2.95 2.23 -15.48
N ILE A 136 3.75 2.07 -14.42
CA ILE A 136 4.96 1.25 -14.41
C ILE A 136 4.73 0.06 -13.49
N ILE A 137 5.07 -1.13 -13.97
CA ILE A 137 5.06 -2.36 -13.17
C ILE A 137 6.47 -2.91 -13.14
N LYS A 138 6.98 -3.23 -11.95
CA LYS A 138 8.28 -3.88 -11.73
C LYS A 138 8.10 -5.14 -10.92
N VAL A 139 8.68 -6.24 -11.37
CA VAL A 139 8.68 -7.52 -10.65
C VAL A 139 10.11 -8.02 -10.52
N LEU A 140 10.53 -8.25 -9.29
CA LEU A 140 11.80 -8.88 -8.96
C LEU A 140 11.52 -10.28 -8.40
N SER A 141 12.07 -11.31 -9.06
CA SER A 141 11.99 -12.70 -8.64
C SER A 141 13.39 -13.27 -8.40
N LYS A 142 13.50 -14.11 -7.37
CA LYS A 142 14.76 -14.78 -7.03
C LYS A 142 15.18 -15.78 -8.11
N LYS A 143 16.49 -15.98 -8.28
CA LYS A 143 17.07 -16.95 -9.22
C LYS A 143 16.35 -18.31 -9.16
N ASN A 144 16.08 -18.89 -10.33
CA ASN A 144 15.45 -20.21 -10.51
C ASN A 144 14.02 -20.34 -9.93
N ARG A 145 13.34 -19.23 -9.63
CA ARG A 145 11.92 -19.24 -9.24
C ARG A 145 11.01 -18.78 -10.36
N GLU A 146 9.93 -19.52 -10.53
CA GLU A 146 8.77 -19.05 -11.28
C GLU A 146 8.04 -17.95 -10.49
N THR A 147 7.71 -16.86 -11.19
CA THR A 147 7.02 -15.69 -10.61
C THR A 147 5.58 -16.05 -10.26
N THR A 148 5.11 -15.62 -9.08
CA THR A 148 3.77 -15.94 -8.58
C THR A 148 2.85 -14.73 -8.47
N PHE A 149 3.36 -13.54 -8.75
CA PHE A 149 2.54 -12.33 -8.88
C PHE A 149 1.79 -12.37 -10.20
N PRO A 150 0.49 -12.00 -10.20
CA PRO A 150 -0.37 -12.24 -11.34
C PRO A 150 0.21 -11.58 -12.58
N SER A 151 0.35 -12.38 -13.63
CA SER A 151 0.11 -11.94 -14.99
C SER A 151 -1.18 -11.13 -14.97
N THR A 152 -1.07 -9.81 -15.14
CA THR A 152 -2.26 -8.98 -15.34
C THR A 152 -2.97 -9.47 -16.63
N LYS A 153 -4.19 -9.03 -16.92
CA LYS A 153 -4.83 -9.30 -18.23
C LYS A 153 -3.98 -8.87 -19.45
N ILE A 154 -2.86 -8.17 -19.24
CA ILE A 154 -1.84 -7.80 -20.25
C ILE A 154 -0.59 -8.72 -20.22
N GLY A 155 -0.33 -9.41 -19.11
CA GLY A 155 0.73 -10.43 -18.95
C GLY A 155 0.26 -11.87 -19.21
N GLY A 156 -0.88 -12.04 -19.88
CA GLY A 156 -1.46 -13.34 -20.17
C GLY A 156 -0.66 -14.08 -21.23
N LYS A 157 0.17 -15.02 -20.79
CA LYS A 157 1.14 -15.80 -21.58
C LYS A 157 2.42 -14.99 -21.84
N LEU A 158 3.57 -15.63 -21.65
CA LEU A 158 4.89 -15.02 -21.82
C LEU A 158 4.98 -14.16 -23.11
N HIS A 159 5.13 -12.83 -22.94
CA HIS A 159 5.43 -11.76 -23.93
C HIS A 159 4.33 -11.38 -24.96
N PRO A 160 3.97 -10.07 -25.07
CA PRO A 160 4.73 -9.09 -25.86
C PRO A 160 4.84 -7.65 -25.26
N ALA A 161 4.72 -7.47 -23.93
CA ALA A 161 4.81 -6.15 -23.29
C ALA A 161 5.91 -6.02 -22.21
N ILE A 162 6.91 -6.91 -22.18
CA ILE A 162 8.08 -6.69 -21.32
C ILE A 162 8.91 -5.58 -21.96
N TYR A 163 8.87 -4.39 -21.36
CA TYR A 163 9.72 -3.27 -21.77
C TYR A 163 11.19 -3.63 -21.58
N THR A 164 11.54 -4.30 -20.46
CA THR A 164 12.88 -4.83 -20.20
C THR A 164 12.85 -6.04 -19.27
N LYS A 165 13.62 -7.10 -19.60
CA LYS A 165 13.99 -8.21 -18.70
C LYS A 165 15.48 -8.07 -18.38
N LYS A 166 15.84 -8.09 -17.10
CA LYS A 166 17.24 -7.99 -16.65
C LYS A 166 17.56 -9.15 -15.71
N VAL A 167 18.64 -9.85 -16.00
CA VAL A 167 19.24 -10.82 -15.06
C VAL A 167 20.30 -10.08 -14.26
N LEU A 168 20.16 -10.08 -12.94
CA LEU A 168 21.10 -9.44 -12.02
C LEU A 168 22.35 -10.31 -11.82
N GLN A 169 23.43 -9.75 -11.28
CA GLN A 169 24.69 -10.47 -11.03
C GLN A 169 24.51 -11.70 -10.13
N ASN A 170 23.52 -11.67 -9.23
CA ASN A 170 23.17 -12.80 -8.36
C ASN A 170 22.25 -13.84 -9.03
N GLY A 171 21.86 -13.62 -10.30
CA GLY A 171 20.96 -14.45 -11.09
C GLY A 171 19.46 -14.22 -10.83
N ASP A 172 19.09 -13.27 -9.98
CA ASP A 172 17.70 -12.83 -9.85
C ASP A 172 17.22 -12.17 -11.15
N ILE A 173 15.91 -12.16 -11.36
CA ILE A 173 15.31 -11.64 -12.58
C ILE A 173 14.40 -10.46 -12.25
N GLU A 174 14.67 -9.33 -12.88
CA GLU A 174 13.83 -8.15 -12.86
C GLU A 174 13.07 -8.00 -14.19
N TYR A 175 11.78 -7.79 -14.09
CA TYR A 175 10.88 -7.50 -15.19
C TYR A 175 10.31 -6.10 -15.00
N THR A 176 10.30 -5.29 -16.05
CA THR A 176 9.64 -3.98 -16.05
C THR A 176 8.69 -3.85 -17.23
N GLU A 177 7.50 -3.34 -16.97
CA GLU A 177 6.49 -2.95 -17.95
C GLU A 177 6.16 -1.47 -17.77
N LYS A 178 5.95 -0.75 -18.88
CA LYS A 178 5.54 0.66 -18.87
C LYS A 178 4.37 0.86 -19.83
N TYR A 179 3.33 1.52 -19.36
CA TYR A 179 2.13 1.84 -20.10
C TYR A 179 1.90 3.34 -20.01
N LEU A 180 2.09 4.05 -21.12
CA LEU A 180 1.79 5.48 -21.18
C LEU A 180 0.27 5.66 -21.26
N TYR A 181 -0.23 6.77 -20.71
CA TYR A 181 -1.59 7.20 -21.05
C TYR A 181 -1.61 7.61 -22.53
N PRO A 182 -2.73 7.36 -23.24
CA PRO A 182 -2.91 7.85 -24.61
C PRO A 182 -2.79 9.37 -24.68
#